data_AF-A0A4Q7XFR8-F1
#
_entry.id   AF-A0A4Q7XFR8-F1
#
_cell.length_a   1.000
_cell.length_b   1.000
_cell.length_c   1.000
_cell.angle_alpha   90.00
_cell.angle_beta   90.00
_cell.angle_gamma   90.00
#
_symmetry.space_group_name_H-M   'P 1'
#
loop_
_entity.id
_entity.type
_entity.pdbx_description
1 polymer ?
#
loop_
_entity_poly.entity_id
_entity_poly.type
_entity_poly.pdbx_seq_one_letter_code
_entity_poly.pdbx_strand_id
1 'polypeptide(L)'
;MDSEETPYLLPDGDRVWVIRTSTAAGLLPQMLDRFRANQPEPLIFGDSGQPEAVVIPFDLWRRLDALATDEEGFDATYAVVRERLANPGRSIPIEEVAEELGLNLDEPVPDSDLPKPQ
;
A
#
# COMPACT_ATOMS: atom_id res chain seq x y z
N MET A 1 1.16 27.03 27.98
CA MET A 1 2.33 26.56 27.21
C MET A 1 1.84 25.35 26.46
N ASP A 2 1.73 25.44 25.13
CA ASP A 2 1.38 24.26 24.33
C ASP A 2 2.51 23.24 24.45
N SER A 3 2.16 21.99 24.75
CA SER A 3 3.13 20.90 24.87
C SER A 3 3.71 20.58 23.49
N GLU A 4 5.02 20.32 23.45
CA GLU A 4 5.73 19.91 22.22
C GLU A 4 5.27 18.54 21.70
N GLU A 5 4.81 17.70 22.63
CA GLU A 5 4.29 16.36 22.37
C GLU A 5 2.92 16.25 23.03
N THR A 6 1.94 15.75 22.29
CA THR A 6 0.57 15.53 22.77
C THR A 6 0.18 14.08 22.52
N PRO A 7 -0.35 13.35 23.53
CA PRO A 7 -0.82 12.00 23.30
C PRO A 7 -2.13 12.02 22.51
N TYR A 8 -2.24 11.17 21.50
CA TYR A 8 -3.43 10.95 20.69
C TYR A 8 -3.88 9.49 20.80
N LEU A 9 -5.19 9.27 20.95
CA LEU A 9 -5.79 7.94 21.02
C LEU A 9 -6.28 7.55 19.62
N LEU A 10 -5.71 6.48 19.07
CA LEU A 10 -6.12 5.89 17.81
C LEU A 10 -7.48 5.17 17.95
N PRO A 11 -8.20 4.95 16.83
CA PRO A 11 -9.51 4.28 16.85
C PRO A 11 -9.50 2.86 17.41
N ASP A 12 -8.37 2.16 17.33
CA ASP A 12 -8.14 0.82 17.87
C ASP A 12 -7.85 0.81 19.38
N GLY A 13 -7.68 1.99 20.00
CA GLY A 13 -7.38 2.15 21.42
C GLY A 13 -5.89 2.35 21.73
N ASP A 14 -5.02 2.31 20.73
CA ASP A 14 -3.59 2.55 20.91
C ASP A 14 -3.29 4.03 21.11
N ARG A 15 -2.19 4.33 21.83
CA ARG A 15 -1.74 5.70 22.07
C ARG A 15 -0.48 6.00 21.28
N VAL A 16 -0.51 7.12 20.57
CA VAL A 16 0.64 7.67 19.84
C VAL A 16 0.99 9.06 20.36
N TRP A 17 2.24 9.45 20.20
CA TRP A 17 2.70 10.81 20.50
C TRP A 17 2.70 11.64 19.22
N VAL A 18 1.95 12.73 19.24
CA VAL A 18 1.91 13.71 18.16
C VAL A 18 2.85 14.85 18.51
N ILE A 19 3.90 14.98 17.72
CA ILE A 19 4.91 16.02 17.87
C ILE A 19 4.47 17.27 17.09
N ARG A 20 4.66 18.46 17.65
CA ARG A 20 4.37 19.70 16.92
C ARG A 20 5.20 19.78 15.64
N THR A 21 4.59 20.24 14.55
CA THR A 21 5.23 20.36 13.23
C THR A 21 6.59 21.07 13.26
N SER A 22 6.70 22.19 13.98
CA SER A 22 7.97 22.94 14.12
C SER A 22 9.08 22.12 14.78
N THR A 23 8.71 21.26 15.73
CA THR A 23 9.64 20.44 16.50
C THR A 23 10.02 19.20 15.72
N ALA A 24 9.06 18.60 15.02
CA ALA A 24 9.30 17.51 14.09
C ALA A 24 10.35 17.89 13.02
N ALA A 25 10.29 19.10 12.48
CA ALA A 25 11.28 19.59 11.51
C ALA A 25 12.73 19.58 12.06
N GLY A 26 12.90 19.94 13.33
CA GLY A 26 14.21 19.90 14.00
C GLY A 26 14.71 18.49 14.32
N LEU A 27 13.81 17.50 14.38
CA LEU A 27 14.12 16.11 14.70
C LEU A 27 14.46 15.26 13.46
N LEU A 28 14.13 15.73 12.24
CA LEU A 28 14.35 14.95 11.00
C LEU A 28 15.78 14.42 10.83
N PRO A 29 16.87 15.17 11.11
CA PRO A 29 18.22 14.62 10.98
C PRO A 29 18.47 13.42 11.91
N GLN A 30 18.05 13.54 13.17
CA GLN A 30 18.17 12.46 14.15
C GLN A 30 17.29 11.26 13.76
N MET A 31 16.12 11.52 13.17
CA MET A 31 15.22 10.49 12.68
C MET A 31 15.87 9.62 11.60
N LEU A 32 16.59 10.24 10.66
CA LEU A 32 17.32 9.52 9.63
C LEU A 32 18.44 8.65 10.20
N ASP A 33 19.13 9.11 11.24
CA ASP A 33 20.16 8.31 11.91
C ASP A 33 19.55 7.07 12.60
N ARG A 34 18.37 7.21 13.22
CA ARG A 34 17.63 6.08 13.80
C ARG A 34 17.20 5.08 12.74
N PHE A 35 16.69 5.54 11.60
CA PHE A 35 16.36 4.66 10.48
C PHE A 35 17.56 3.89 9.95
N ARG A 36 18.71 4.55 9.79
CA ARG A 36 19.98 3.89 9.39
C ARG A 36 20.46 2.86 10.42
N ALA A 37 20.14 3.09 11.70
CA ALA A 37 20.41 2.16 12.79
C ALA A 37 19.36 1.04 12.92
N ASN A 38 18.44 0.88 11.96
CA ASN A 38 17.32 -0.07 11.99
C ASN A 38 16.40 0.11 13.21
N GLN A 39 16.14 1.35 13.61
CA GLN A 39 15.13 1.72 14.61
C GLN A 39 13.96 2.42 13.90
N PRO A 40 12.99 1.68 13.33
CA PRO A 40 11.99 2.23 12.41
C PRO A 40 10.75 2.80 13.13
N GLU A 41 10.90 3.28 14.37
CA GLU A 41 9.80 3.92 15.10
C GLU A 41 9.26 5.12 14.29
N PRO A 42 7.95 5.22 14.03
CA PRO A 42 7.41 6.34 13.25
C PRO A 42 7.48 7.67 14.01
N LEU A 43 7.73 8.77 13.30
CA LEU A 43 7.55 10.12 13.83
C LEU A 43 6.19 10.66 13.36
N ILE A 44 5.24 10.77 14.27
CA ILE A 44 3.90 11.31 13.98
C ILE A 44 3.87 12.79 14.39
N PHE A 45 3.38 13.65 13.51
CA PHE A 45 3.36 15.09 13.76
C PHE A 45 2.10 15.77 13.23
N GLY A 46 1.83 16.96 13.77
CA GLY A 46 0.71 17.81 13.40
C GLY A 46 0.53 18.94 14.41
N ASP A 47 -0.56 19.69 14.30
CA ASP A 47 -0.84 20.83 15.17
C ASP A 47 -1.96 20.53 16.16
N SER A 48 -1.93 21.22 17.32
CA SER A 48 -2.90 21.05 18.42
C SER A 48 -3.10 19.60 18.90
N GLY A 49 -2.09 18.74 18.72
CA GLY A 49 -2.13 17.33 19.10
C GLY A 49 -2.95 16.43 18.18
N GLN A 50 -3.42 16.96 17.05
CA GLN A 50 -4.02 16.16 15.99
C GLN A 50 -2.92 15.60 15.08
N PRO A 51 -2.87 14.28 14.84
CA PRO A 51 -1.94 13.73 13.86
C PRO A 51 -2.37 14.16 12.45
N GLU A 52 -1.43 14.74 11.71
CA GLU A 52 -1.64 15.19 10.32
C GLU A 52 -0.74 14.45 9.34
N ALA A 53 0.46 14.03 9.78
CA ALA A 53 1.42 13.31 8.95
C ALA A 53 2.32 12.40 9.79
N VAL A 54 3.00 11.48 9.08
CA VAL A 54 3.95 10.55 9.67
C VAL A 54 5.20 10.45 8.80
N VAL A 55 6.36 10.36 9.43
CA VAL A 55 7.63 10.03 8.76
C VAL A 55 8.00 8.58 9.08
N ILE A 56 8.20 7.80 8.02
CA ILE A 56 8.66 6.41 8.06
C ILE A 56 9.79 6.19 7.05
N PRO A 57 10.56 5.09 7.16
CA PRO A 57 11.52 4.72 6.14
C PRO A 57 10.85 4.52 4.78
N PHE A 58 11.52 4.96 3.71
CA PHE A 58 11.01 4.86 2.34
C PHE A 58 10.66 3.43 1.93
N ASP A 59 11.52 2.46 2.26
CA ASP A 59 11.28 1.05 1.94
C ASP A 59 10.14 0.43 2.76
N LEU A 60 9.79 1.02 3.91
CA LEU A 60 8.61 0.62 4.67
C LEU A 60 7.34 1.14 3.97
N TRP A 61 7.34 2.41 3.59
CA TRP A 61 6.23 2.99 2.81
C TRP A 61 5.96 2.19 1.53
N ARG A 62 7.00 1.88 0.74
CA ARG A 62 6.85 1.06 -0.48
C ARG A 62 6.23 -0.32 -0.23
N ARG A 63 6.55 -0.95 0.89
CA ARG A 63 5.98 -2.25 1.25
C ARG A 63 4.51 -2.13 1.64
N LEU A 64 4.15 -1.11 2.41
CA LEU A 64 2.76 -0.84 2.79
C LEU A 64 1.91 -0.49 1.56
N ASP A 65 2.44 0.33 0.65
CA ASP A 65 1.77 0.71 -0.61
C ASP A 65 1.48 -0.52 -1.50
N ALA A 66 2.46 -1.42 -1.63
CA ALA A 66 2.28 -2.67 -2.36
C ALA A 66 1.23 -3.59 -1.72
N LEU A 67 1.21 -3.69 -0.39
CA LEU A 67 0.22 -4.49 0.35
C LEU A 67 -1.19 -3.91 0.20
N ALA A 68 -1.35 -2.59 0.28
CA ALA A 68 -2.64 -1.94 0.09
C ALA A 68 -3.19 -2.15 -1.33
N THR A 69 -2.32 -2.12 -2.34
CA THR A 69 -2.69 -2.38 -3.74
C THR A 69 -3.07 -3.85 -3.95
N ASP A 70 -2.39 -4.79 -3.28
CA ASP A 70 -2.72 -6.21 -3.33
C ASP A 70 -4.10 -6.47 -2.70
N GLU A 71 -4.44 -5.80 -1.59
CA GLU A 71 -5.80 -5.86 -1.00
C GLU A 71 -6.88 -5.31 -1.93
N GLU A 72 -6.64 -4.22 -2.67
CA GLU A 72 -7.58 -3.74 -3.69
C GLU A 72 -7.75 -4.76 -4.84
N GLY A 73 -6.65 -5.41 -5.25
CA GLY A 73 -6.68 -6.54 -6.19
C GLY A 73 -7.42 -7.76 -5.63
N PHE A 74 -7.29 -8.01 -4.33
CA PHE A 74 -7.94 -9.10 -3.61
C PHE A 74 -9.44 -8.86 -3.45
N ASP A 75 -9.86 -7.63 -3.15
CA ASP A 75 -11.27 -7.22 -3.08
C ASP A 75 -11.95 -7.31 -4.45
N ALA A 76 -11.29 -6.86 -5.51
CA ALA A 76 -11.80 -7.02 -6.87
C ALA A 76 -11.94 -8.51 -7.25
N THR A 77 -10.92 -9.32 -6.93
CA THR A 77 -10.94 -10.77 -7.20
C THR A 77 -12.02 -11.48 -6.38
N TYR A 78 -12.18 -11.10 -5.11
CA TYR A 78 -13.19 -11.66 -4.22
C TYR A 78 -14.61 -11.27 -4.66
N ALA A 79 -14.83 -10.02 -5.10
CA ALA A 79 -16.09 -9.57 -5.67
C ALA A 79 -16.45 -10.35 -6.93
N VAL A 80 -15.51 -10.53 -7.87
CA VAL A 80 -15.71 -11.32 -9.10
C VAL A 80 -16.01 -12.79 -8.77
N VAL A 81 -15.28 -13.40 -7.82
CA VAL A 81 -15.53 -14.78 -7.39
C VAL A 81 -16.91 -14.91 -6.74
N ARG A 82 -17.29 -13.98 -5.87
CA ARG A 82 -18.59 -13.98 -5.20
C ARG A 82 -19.74 -13.78 -6.19
N GLU A 83 -19.57 -12.89 -7.16
CA GLU A 83 -20.53 -12.68 -8.24
C GLU A 83 -20.70 -13.95 -9.08
N ARG A 84 -19.61 -14.61 -9.48
CA ARG A 84 -19.64 -15.87 -10.22
C ARG A 84 -20.26 -17.02 -9.42
N LEU A 85 -20.07 -17.06 -8.11
CA LEU A 85 -20.70 -18.06 -7.25
C LEU A 85 -22.20 -17.79 -7.05
N ALA A 86 -22.60 -16.52 -6.95
CA ALA A 86 -24.01 -16.13 -6.83
C ALA A 86 -24.79 -16.28 -8.15
N ASN A 87 -24.10 -16.07 -9.28
CA ASN A 87 -24.61 -16.24 -10.63
C ASN A 87 -23.71 -17.23 -11.38
N PRO A 88 -23.90 -18.56 -11.17
CA PRO A 88 -23.13 -19.58 -11.88
C PRO A 88 -23.50 -19.53 -13.36
N GLY A 89 -22.79 -18.68 -14.10
CA GLY A 89 -22.87 -18.61 -15.56
C GLY A 89 -22.28 -19.85 -16.20
N ARG A 90 -22.61 -20.07 -17.47
CA ARG A 90 -21.99 -21.13 -18.26
C ARG A 90 -20.51 -20.80 -18.45
N SER A 91 -19.62 -21.64 -17.93
CA SER A 91 -18.21 -21.62 -18.32
C SER A 91 -18.09 -22.05 -19.78
N ILE A 92 -17.36 -21.27 -20.58
CA ILE A 92 -17.00 -21.62 -21.95
C ILE A 92 -15.50 -21.96 -22.02
N PRO A 93 -15.08 -22.87 -22.91
CA PRO A 93 -13.67 -23.16 -23.14
C PRO A 93 -12.90 -21.91 -23.59
N ILE A 94 -11.61 -21.83 -23.28
CA ILE A 94 -10.78 -20.67 -23.61
C ILE A 94 -10.60 -20.51 -25.13
N GLU A 95 -10.69 -21.62 -25.86
CA GLU A 95 -10.63 -21.68 -27.31
C GLU A 95 -11.82 -20.94 -27.94
N GLU A 96 -13.02 -21.09 -27.37
CA GLU A 96 -14.24 -20.40 -27.82
C GLU A 96 -14.12 -18.88 -27.62
N VAL A 97 -13.51 -18.44 -26.51
CA VAL A 97 -13.22 -17.02 -26.24
C VAL A 97 -12.14 -16.49 -27.19
N ALA A 98 -11.10 -17.27 -27.43
CA ALA A 98 -10.01 -16.88 -28.32
C ALA A 98 -10.51 -16.73 -29.77
N GLU A 99 -11.35 -17.64 -30.24
CA GLU A 99 -12.03 -17.53 -31.53
C GLU A 99 -12.90 -16.26 -31.62
N GLU A 100 -13.66 -15.94 -30.57
CA GLU A 100 -14.47 -14.71 -30.51
C GLU A 100 -13.61 -13.44 -30.59
N LEU A 101 -12.46 -13.43 -29.93
CA LEU A 101 -11.54 -12.29 -29.86
C LEU A 101 -10.55 -12.25 -31.03
N GLY A 102 -10.59 -13.23 -31.95
CA GLY A 102 -9.63 -13.36 -33.05
C GLY A 102 -8.19 -13.63 -32.59
N LEU A 103 -8.03 -14.20 -31.40
CA LEU A 103 -6.75 -14.57 -30.81
C LEU A 103 -6.37 -15.99 -31.25
N ASN A 104 -5.15 -16.17 -31.73
CA ASN A 104 -4.61 -17.49 -32.03
C ASN A 104 -3.79 -18.02 -30.85
N LEU A 105 -4.32 -19.00 -30.12
CA LEU A 105 -3.66 -19.59 -28.95
C LEU A 105 -2.47 -20.50 -29.32
N ASP A 106 -2.39 -20.94 -30.56
CA ASP A 106 -1.28 -21.76 -31.08
C ASP A 106 -0.12 -20.90 -31.61
N GLU A 107 -0.31 -19.58 -31.72
CA GLU A 107 0.74 -18.68 -32.15
C GLU A 107 1.73 -18.47 -31.00
N PRO A 108 3.03 -18.71 -31.21
CA PRO A 108 4.02 -18.43 -30.18
C PRO A 108 3.99 -16.95 -29.86
N VAL A 109 3.77 -16.62 -28.58
CA VAL A 109 3.83 -15.23 -28.11
C VAL A 109 5.21 -14.69 -28.49
N PRO A 110 5.29 -13.58 -29.25
CA PRO A 110 6.58 -13.01 -29.59
C PRO A 110 7.27 -12.54 -28.31
N ASP A 111 8.34 -13.23 -27.90
CA ASP A 111 9.24 -12.86 -26.79
C ASP A 111 9.86 -11.44 -26.95
N SER A 112 9.57 -10.74 -28.05
CA SER A 112 10.08 -9.40 -28.36
C SER A 112 9.42 -8.29 -27.54
N ASP A 113 8.23 -8.53 -26.97
CA ASP A 113 7.50 -7.56 -26.14
C ASP A 113 7.66 -7.81 -24.62
N LEU A 114 8.40 -8.85 -24.23
CA LEU A 114 8.73 -9.06 -22.82
C LEU A 114 9.86 -8.09 -22.42
N PRO A 115 9.69 -7.31 -21.34
CA PRO A 115 10.74 -6.43 -20.86
C PRO A 115 11.97 -7.28 -20.52
N LYS A 116 13.07 -7.03 -21.23
CA LYS A 116 14.34 -7.71 -20.95
C LYS A 116 14.76 -7.38 -19.52
N PRO A 117 15.14 -8.38 -18.71
CA PRO A 117 15.65 -8.12 -17.38
C PRO A 117 16.89 -7.23 -17.50
N GLN A 118 16.88 -6.11 -16.78
CA GLN A 118 18.07 -5.29 -16.52
C GLN A 118 18.94 -5.95 -15.46
#